data_AF-L9WXX8-F1
#
_entry.id   AF-L9WXX8-F1
#
_cell.length_a   1.000
_cell.length_b   1.000
_cell.length_c   1.000
_cell.angle_alpha   90.00
_cell.angle_beta   90.00
_cell.angle_gamma   90.00
#
_symmetry.space_group_name_H-M   'P 1'
#
loop_
_entity.id
_entity.type
_entity.pdbx_description
1 polymer ?
#
loop_
_entity_poly.entity_id
_entity_poly.type
_entity_poly.pdbx_seq_one_letter_code
_entity_poly.pdbx_strand_id
1 'polypeptide(L)'
;MTPEPTDDDGVLAPDELQLTDDRVDALGENRYLVRPERMDRDDSSESAAAAAASSVIDADVDTETATDDASRPTRLESDQDQFDRARATDGLAAAPEPHGVDITLKTDGEIAHHYATSNDVREVFVDLLTWYADQLDDDVSPEEALQVMLAASDLEV
;
A
#
# COMPACT_ATOMS: atom_id res chain seq x y z
N MET A 1 -18.06 -25.33 -47.42
CA MET A 1 -17.70 -24.13 -46.65
C MET A 1 -17.85 -24.49 -45.20
N THR A 2 -16.74 -24.81 -44.56
CA THR A 2 -16.67 -24.99 -43.10
C THR A 2 -16.55 -23.58 -42.52
N PRO A 3 -17.40 -23.15 -41.57
CA PRO A 3 -17.22 -21.86 -40.94
C PRO A 3 -15.92 -21.89 -40.12
N GLU A 4 -15.07 -20.91 -40.39
CA GLU A 4 -13.88 -20.53 -39.64
C GLU A 4 -14.31 -20.19 -38.20
N PRO A 5 -13.60 -20.62 -37.14
CA PRO A 5 -13.85 -20.08 -35.81
C PRO A 5 -13.42 -18.61 -35.83
N THR A 6 -14.34 -17.70 -35.59
CA THR A 6 -13.99 -16.32 -35.29
C THR A 6 -13.23 -16.33 -33.97
N ASP A 7 -11.96 -15.94 -34.00
CA ASP A 7 -11.23 -15.47 -32.82
C ASP A 7 -12.00 -14.25 -32.28
N ASP A 8 -12.94 -14.53 -31.39
CA ASP A 8 -13.76 -13.53 -30.71
C ASP A 8 -12.87 -12.72 -29.76
N ASP A 9 -12.95 -11.41 -29.95
CA ASP A 9 -12.31 -10.28 -29.29
C ASP A 9 -12.01 -10.46 -27.79
N GLY A 10 -10.95 -11.21 -27.43
CA GLY A 10 -10.14 -11.14 -26.19
C GLY A 10 -10.81 -11.08 -24.81
N VAL A 11 -12.14 -11.13 -24.73
CA VAL A 11 -12.93 -10.78 -23.55
C VAL A 11 -14.01 -11.85 -23.41
N LEU A 12 -13.77 -12.75 -22.47
CA LEU A 12 -14.71 -13.81 -22.10
C LEU A 12 -15.86 -13.23 -21.27
N ALA A 13 -17.09 -13.70 -21.51
CA ALA A 13 -18.21 -13.43 -20.62
C ALA A 13 -17.97 -14.09 -19.24
N PRO A 14 -18.57 -13.58 -18.16
CA PRO A 14 -18.32 -14.09 -16.81
C PRO A 14 -18.62 -15.59 -16.63
N ASP A 15 -19.59 -16.13 -17.35
CA ASP A 15 -19.94 -17.56 -17.32
C ASP A 15 -18.99 -18.44 -18.17
N GLU A 16 -18.17 -17.83 -19.03
CA GLU A 16 -17.16 -18.49 -19.87
C GLU A 16 -15.78 -18.53 -19.19
N LEU A 17 -15.61 -17.76 -18.11
CA LEU A 17 -14.42 -17.78 -17.27
C LEU A 17 -14.37 -19.07 -16.45
N GLN A 18 -13.68 -20.07 -16.98
CA GLN A 18 -13.41 -21.31 -16.26
C GLN A 18 -12.29 -21.08 -15.24
N LEU A 19 -12.63 -21.21 -13.95
CA LEU A 19 -11.70 -20.98 -12.84
C LEU A 19 -10.69 -22.12 -12.64
N THR A 20 -10.83 -23.21 -13.41
CA THR A 20 -9.93 -24.38 -13.43
C THR A 20 -8.79 -24.24 -14.44
N ASP A 21 -8.58 -23.05 -14.98
CA ASP A 21 -7.46 -22.76 -15.88
C ASP A 21 -6.11 -22.90 -15.14
N ASP A 22 -5.10 -23.49 -15.78
CA ASP A 22 -3.76 -23.72 -15.20
C ASP A 22 -3.04 -22.43 -14.76
N ARG A 23 -3.56 -21.26 -15.14
CA ARG A 23 -3.08 -19.93 -14.72
C ARG A 23 -3.60 -19.49 -13.36
N VAL A 24 -4.57 -20.21 -12.77
CA VAL A 24 -5.29 -19.82 -11.55
C VAL A 24 -5.05 -20.81 -10.42
N ASP A 25 -4.41 -20.37 -9.34
CA ASP A 25 -4.23 -21.16 -8.12
C ASP A 25 -5.23 -20.71 -7.03
N ALA A 26 -5.94 -21.65 -6.41
CA ALA A 26 -6.84 -21.35 -5.30
C ALA A 26 -6.07 -21.19 -3.97
N LEU A 27 -6.24 -20.06 -3.30
CA LEU A 27 -5.60 -19.75 -2.01
C LEU A 27 -6.56 -19.83 -0.81
N GLY A 28 -7.86 -20.01 -1.07
CA GLY A 28 -8.89 -20.12 -0.04
C GLY A 28 -10.28 -19.86 -0.60
N GLU A 29 -11.28 -19.77 0.27
CA GLU A 29 -12.65 -19.45 -0.13
C GLU A 29 -12.71 -18.06 -0.77
N ASN A 30 -13.05 -18.00 -2.05
CA ASN A 30 -13.12 -16.78 -2.86
C ASN A 30 -11.79 -16.02 -3.03
N ARG A 31 -10.65 -16.72 -3.00
CA ARG A 31 -9.33 -16.11 -3.21
C ARG A 31 -8.50 -16.91 -4.20
N TYR A 32 -8.09 -16.24 -5.28
CA TYR A 32 -7.41 -16.86 -6.40
C TYR A 32 -6.18 -16.04 -6.78
N LEU A 33 -5.10 -16.74 -7.13
CA LEU A 33 -3.86 -16.16 -7.64
C LEU A 33 -3.82 -16.38 -9.15
N VAL A 34 -3.79 -15.28 -9.90
CA VAL A 34 -3.72 -15.31 -11.38
C VAL A 34 -2.31 -14.98 -11.81
N ARG A 35 -1.64 -15.91 -12.48
CA ARG A 35 -0.28 -15.68 -13.00
C ARG A 35 -0.35 -14.87 -14.29
N PRO A 36 0.41 -13.78 -14.43
CA PRO A 36 0.48 -13.04 -15.68
C PRO A 36 1.07 -13.93 -16.78
N GLU A 37 0.61 -13.74 -18.02
CA GLU A 37 1.05 -14.50 -19.17
C GLU A 37 2.58 -14.44 -19.30
N ARG A 38 3.23 -15.57 -19.06
CA ARG A 38 4.64 -15.72 -19.45
C ARG A 38 4.63 -15.92 -20.95
N MET A 39 5.04 -14.89 -21.68
CA MET A 39 5.47 -15.05 -23.05
C MET A 39 6.57 -16.11 -23.03
N ASP A 40 6.31 -17.26 -23.65
CA ASP A 40 7.15 -18.45 -23.59
C ASP A 40 8.60 -18.11 -23.95
N ARG A 41 9.45 -18.01 -22.92
CA ARG A 41 10.88 -18.21 -23.09
C ARG A 41 11.11 -19.71 -22.96
N ASP A 42 11.04 -20.37 -24.10
CA ASP A 42 11.63 -21.68 -24.31
C ASP A 42 13.12 -21.58 -23.94
N ASP A 43 13.53 -22.13 -22.81
CA ASP A 43 14.58 -23.15 -22.76
C ASP A 43 14.66 -23.76 -21.35
N SER A 44 15.07 -25.01 -21.36
CA SER A 44 14.97 -25.99 -20.30
C SER A 44 16.01 -25.76 -19.22
N SER A 45 15.63 -25.89 -17.95
CA SER A 45 16.57 -26.26 -16.90
C SER A 45 15.81 -26.89 -15.74
N GLU A 46 15.95 -28.20 -15.71
CA GLU A 46 15.39 -29.14 -14.76
C GLU A 46 15.97 -28.91 -13.35
N SER A 47 15.13 -29.16 -12.34
CA SER A 47 15.52 -29.71 -11.04
C SER A 47 16.53 -28.94 -10.19
N ALA A 48 16.04 -28.15 -9.24
CA ALA A 48 16.68 -28.02 -7.92
C ALA A 48 15.66 -27.61 -6.84
N ALA A 49 14.89 -28.58 -6.36
CA ALA A 49 14.42 -28.53 -4.99
C ALA A 49 15.63 -28.68 -4.04
N ALA A 50 15.56 -27.97 -2.91
CA ALA A 50 16.48 -28.01 -1.76
C ALA A 50 17.81 -27.24 -1.91
N ALA A 51 17.84 -26.01 -1.39
CA ALA A 51 18.85 -25.59 -0.42
C ALA A 51 18.47 -24.22 0.16
N ALA A 52 18.10 -24.23 1.44
CA ALA A 52 18.23 -23.06 2.27
C ALA A 52 19.72 -22.68 2.42
N ALA A 53 19.93 -21.39 2.69
CA ALA A 53 21.11 -20.75 3.27
C ALA A 53 22.11 -20.05 2.33
N SER A 54 22.12 -18.73 2.51
CA SER A 54 23.28 -17.85 2.60
C SER A 54 24.04 -17.39 1.35
N SER A 55 24.48 -16.13 1.49
CA SER A 55 25.63 -15.45 0.85
C SER A 55 25.24 -14.49 -0.27
N VAL A 56 24.97 -13.21 0.02
CA VAL A 56 25.91 -12.07 0.17
C VAL A 56 26.74 -11.72 -1.08
N ILE A 57 26.54 -10.46 -1.55
CA ILE A 57 27.42 -9.53 -2.31
C ILE A 57 27.87 -10.00 -3.73
N ASP A 58 28.06 -9.21 -4.79
CA ASP A 58 28.24 -7.77 -5.04
C ASP A 58 28.16 -7.55 -6.58
N ALA A 59 28.09 -6.27 -6.99
CA ALA A 59 28.62 -5.69 -8.23
C ALA A 59 27.79 -5.68 -9.54
N ASP A 60 27.44 -4.44 -9.90
CA ASP A 60 27.76 -3.78 -11.19
C ASP A 60 26.98 -4.19 -12.45
N VAL A 61 25.95 -3.39 -12.79
CA VAL A 61 25.64 -3.08 -14.19
C VAL A 61 25.31 -1.59 -14.32
N ASP A 62 26.07 -0.99 -15.22
CA ASP A 62 26.13 0.40 -15.63
C ASP A 62 24.85 0.92 -16.32
N THR A 63 24.83 2.24 -16.33
CA THR A 63 23.86 3.25 -16.76
C THR A 63 23.32 3.11 -18.20
N GLU A 64 22.12 3.68 -18.39
CA GLU A 64 21.56 4.32 -19.59
C GLU A 64 20.44 3.57 -20.35
N THR A 65 19.20 3.99 -20.09
CA THR A 65 18.35 4.52 -21.17
C THR A 65 17.25 5.42 -20.60
N ALA A 66 17.43 6.73 -20.80
CA ALA A 66 16.35 7.69 -20.71
C ALA A 66 15.39 7.45 -21.88
N THR A 67 14.15 7.09 -21.59
CA THR A 67 13.00 7.40 -22.43
C THR A 67 11.94 8.02 -21.56
N ASP A 68 11.90 9.35 -21.65
CA ASP A 68 10.74 10.21 -21.54
C ASP A 68 9.44 9.49 -21.92
N ASP A 69 8.63 9.10 -20.93
CA ASP A 69 7.19 8.84 -21.09
C ASP A 69 6.46 9.45 -19.90
N ALA A 70 6.57 10.78 -19.80
CA ALA A 70 5.76 11.58 -18.92
C ALA A 70 4.35 11.70 -19.49
N SER A 71 3.51 10.63 -19.42
CA SER A 71 2.06 10.73 -19.66
C SER A 71 1.23 9.47 -19.33
N ARG A 72 1.43 8.77 -18.20
CA ARG A 72 0.34 7.95 -17.58
C ARG A 72 0.37 7.91 -16.03
N PRO A 73 0.11 9.03 -15.33
CA PRO A 73 -0.10 9.02 -13.89
C PRO A 73 -1.59 8.75 -13.63
N THR A 74 -1.99 7.50 -13.34
CA THR A 74 -3.31 7.23 -12.72
C THR A 74 -3.40 5.83 -12.12
N ARG A 75 -2.81 4.81 -12.76
CA ARG A 75 -2.95 3.42 -12.28
C ARG A 75 -1.90 3.00 -11.24
N LEU A 76 -0.63 3.28 -11.51
CA LEU A 76 0.48 2.92 -10.61
C LEU A 76 0.39 3.67 -9.27
N GLU A 77 -0.03 4.94 -9.29
CA GLU A 77 -0.26 5.74 -8.09
C GLU A 77 -1.41 5.16 -7.25
N SER A 78 -2.54 4.82 -7.89
CA SER A 78 -3.69 4.23 -7.19
C SER A 78 -3.38 2.86 -6.56
N ASP A 79 -2.54 2.04 -7.19
CA ASP A 79 -2.06 0.80 -6.60
C ASP A 79 -1.18 1.11 -5.37
N GLN A 80 -0.22 2.04 -5.51
CA GLN A 80 0.70 2.43 -4.44
C GLN A 80 -0.01 3.01 -3.22
N ASP A 81 -0.96 3.94 -3.40
CA ASP A 81 -1.80 4.50 -2.33
C ASP A 81 -2.58 3.42 -1.56
N GLN A 82 -3.05 2.40 -2.27
CA GLN A 82 -3.76 1.28 -1.65
C GLN A 82 -2.82 0.38 -0.83
N PHE A 83 -1.60 0.13 -1.33
CA PHE A 83 -0.58 -0.60 -0.59
C PHE A 83 -0.15 0.13 0.69
N ASP A 84 0.05 1.45 0.61
CA ASP A 84 0.46 2.26 1.75
C ASP A 84 -0.64 2.32 2.83
N ARG A 85 -1.90 2.51 2.43
CA ARG A 85 -3.03 2.45 3.36
C ARG A 85 -3.19 1.07 3.99
N ALA A 86 -3.06 0.01 3.20
CA ALA A 86 -3.14 -1.36 3.70
C ALA A 86 -2.04 -1.62 4.73
N ARG A 87 -0.82 -1.14 4.48
CA ARG A 87 0.32 -1.26 5.40
C ARG A 87 0.11 -0.48 6.70
N ALA A 88 -0.39 0.76 6.63
CA ALA A 88 -0.71 1.55 7.82
C ALA A 88 -1.80 0.86 8.67
N THR A 89 -2.83 0.34 8.02
CA THR A 89 -3.92 -0.38 8.69
C THR A 89 -3.44 -1.70 9.33
N ASP A 90 -2.61 -2.46 8.62
CA ASP A 90 -2.02 -3.71 9.12
C ASP A 90 -1.08 -3.44 10.30
N GLY A 91 -0.26 -2.39 10.23
CA GLY A 91 0.62 -1.96 11.30
C GLY A 91 -0.14 -1.64 12.59
N LEU A 92 -1.23 -0.86 12.48
CA LEU A 92 -2.07 -0.52 13.62
C LEU A 92 -2.84 -1.74 14.17
N ALA A 93 -3.31 -2.64 13.29
CA ALA A 93 -4.00 -3.86 13.70
C ALA A 93 -3.07 -4.90 14.36
N ALA A 94 -1.78 -4.89 14.01
CA ALA A 94 -0.76 -5.75 14.60
C ALA A 94 -0.22 -5.24 15.94
N ALA A 95 -0.55 -4.00 16.32
CA ALA A 95 -0.08 -3.41 17.57
C ALA A 95 -0.56 -4.23 18.79
N PRO A 96 0.31 -4.48 19.78
CA PRO A 96 -0.05 -5.25 20.97
C PRO A 96 -0.96 -4.47 21.93
N GLU A 97 -0.92 -3.13 21.89
CA GLU A 97 -1.78 -2.29 22.70
C GLU A 97 -3.22 -2.19 22.15
N PRO A 98 -4.24 -2.07 23.03
CA PRO A 98 -5.65 -2.00 22.61
C PRO A 98 -6.05 -0.68 21.96
N HIS A 99 -5.24 0.38 22.10
CA HIS A 99 -5.53 1.70 21.58
C HIS A 99 -4.35 2.21 20.77
N GLY A 100 -4.65 2.83 19.63
CA GLY A 100 -3.64 3.47 18.82
C GLY A 100 -4.24 4.31 17.70
N VAL A 101 -3.38 5.15 17.13
CA VAL A 101 -3.73 6.06 16.04
C VAL A 101 -2.57 6.13 15.04
N ASP A 102 -2.92 6.19 13.76
CA ASP A 102 -2.01 6.45 12.65
C ASP A 102 -2.63 7.60 11.82
N ILE A 103 -1.98 8.75 11.78
CA ILE A 103 -2.46 9.96 11.11
C ILE A 103 -1.39 10.51 10.17
N THR A 104 -1.80 10.77 8.94
CA THR A 104 -1.05 11.58 7.99
C THR A 104 -1.72 12.94 7.85
N LEU A 105 -0.97 14.01 8.08
CA LEU A 105 -1.44 15.39 7.98
C LEU A 105 -0.66 16.14 6.91
N LYS A 106 -1.36 16.92 6.10
CA LYS A 106 -0.77 17.86 5.15
C LYS A 106 -1.06 19.29 5.58
N THR A 107 -0.03 20.06 5.89
CA THR A 107 -0.12 21.49 6.18
C THR A 107 0.96 22.25 5.42
N ASP A 108 0.65 23.45 4.92
CA ASP A 108 1.60 24.33 4.22
C ASP A 108 2.46 23.67 3.12
N GLY A 109 1.95 22.60 2.51
CA GLY A 109 2.65 21.83 1.48
C GLY A 109 3.59 20.74 2.00
N GLU A 110 3.75 20.64 3.32
CA GLU A 110 4.49 19.60 4.02
C GLU A 110 3.55 18.46 4.43
N ILE A 111 4.09 17.24 4.49
CA ILE A 111 3.36 16.04 4.95
C ILE A 111 4.05 15.53 6.20
N ALA A 112 3.29 15.42 7.28
CA ALA A 112 3.73 14.85 8.54
C ALA A 112 2.96 13.55 8.82
N HIS A 113 3.63 12.62 9.48
CA HIS A 113 3.08 11.31 9.84
C HIS A 113 3.27 11.09 11.33
N HIS A 114 2.23 10.58 12.00
CA HIS A 114 2.24 10.29 13.42
C HIS A 114 1.61 8.95 13.70
N TYR A 115 2.29 8.17 14.55
CA TYR A 115 1.87 6.85 14.99
C TYR A 115 2.08 6.74 16.49
N ALA A 116 1.02 6.40 17.21
CA ALA A 116 1.06 6.21 18.66
C ALA A 116 0.16 5.04 19.08
N THR A 117 0.63 4.22 20.02
CA THR A 117 -0.15 3.14 20.64
C THR A 117 0.02 3.16 22.16
N SER A 118 -1.04 2.89 22.91
CA SER A 118 -1.00 2.79 24.37
C SER A 118 -2.13 1.90 24.93
N ASN A 119 -1.95 1.46 26.17
CA ASN A 119 -2.98 0.80 26.96
C ASN A 119 -4.01 1.79 27.55
N ASP A 120 -3.73 3.09 27.58
CA ASP A 120 -4.69 4.14 27.96
C ASP A 120 -5.04 5.02 26.74
N VAL A 121 -6.32 5.05 26.38
CA VAL A 121 -6.84 5.87 25.28
C VAL A 121 -6.54 7.36 25.47
N ARG A 122 -6.46 7.83 26.72
CA ARG A 122 -6.17 9.25 27.01
C ARG A 122 -4.73 9.60 26.68
N GLU A 123 -3.78 8.68 26.85
CA GLU A 123 -2.39 8.93 26.46
C GLU A 123 -2.27 9.09 24.95
N VAL A 124 -2.88 8.17 24.17
CA VAL A 124 -2.90 8.28 22.69
C VAL A 124 -3.53 9.60 22.25
N PHE A 125 -4.63 10.00 22.89
CA PHE A 125 -5.31 11.25 22.55
C PHE A 125 -4.49 12.50 22.90
N VAL A 126 -3.85 12.54 24.06
CA VAL A 126 -2.99 13.68 24.46
C VAL A 126 -1.76 13.76 23.57
N ASP A 127 -1.15 12.62 23.24
CA ASP A 127 0.00 12.55 22.34
C ASP A 127 -0.37 13.08 20.94
N LEU A 128 -1.51 12.66 20.41
CA LEU A 128 -2.05 13.18 19.16
C LEU A 128 -2.29 14.68 19.18
N LEU A 129 -2.95 15.20 20.22
CA LEU A 129 -3.22 16.64 20.32
C LEU A 129 -1.92 17.45 20.43
N THR A 130 -0.94 16.94 21.16
CA THR A 130 0.36 17.58 21.34
C THR A 130 1.11 17.63 20.00
N TRP A 131 1.16 16.50 19.28
CA TRP A 131 1.74 16.44 17.94
C TRP A 131 1.02 17.35 16.93
N TYR A 132 -0.32 17.39 16.97
CA TYR A 132 -1.08 18.25 16.07
C TYR A 132 -0.79 19.74 16.32
N ALA A 133 -0.64 20.13 17.59
CA ALA A 133 -0.32 21.50 17.96
C ALA A 133 1.09 21.91 17.48
N ASP A 134 2.07 21.01 17.60
CA ASP A 134 3.43 21.18 17.07
C ASP A 134 3.42 21.40 15.55
N GLN A 135 2.53 20.71 14.84
CA GLN A 135 2.37 20.88 13.40
C GLN A 135 1.72 22.21 12.99
N LEU A 136 0.96 22.85 13.90
CA LEU A 136 0.29 24.12 13.63
C LEU A 136 1.26 25.30 13.80
N ASP A 137 2.01 25.32 14.89
CA ASP A 137 2.97 26.38 15.21
C ASP A 137 4.03 25.86 16.20
N ASP A 138 5.24 25.59 15.71
CA ASP A 138 6.42 25.16 16.50
C ASP A 138 6.95 26.27 17.42
N ASP A 139 6.64 27.54 17.13
CA ASP A 139 7.07 28.66 17.98
C ASP A 139 6.23 28.80 19.25
N VAL A 140 5.09 28.11 19.34
CA VAL A 140 4.13 28.20 20.44
C VAL A 140 4.07 26.88 21.21
N SER A 141 4.00 26.94 22.54
CA SER A 141 3.83 25.73 23.35
C SER A 141 2.55 24.99 22.94
N PRO A 142 2.55 23.66 22.84
CA PRO A 142 1.38 22.91 22.37
C PRO A 142 0.12 23.18 23.21
N GLU A 143 0.30 23.38 24.52
CA GLU A 143 -0.80 23.75 25.44
C GLU A 143 -1.43 25.11 25.12
N GLU A 144 -0.64 26.08 24.69
CA GLU A 144 -1.10 27.43 24.33
C GLU A 144 -1.82 27.39 22.98
N ALA A 145 -1.26 26.69 22.00
CA ALA A 145 -1.89 26.49 20.69
C ALA A 145 -3.26 25.79 20.81
N LEU A 146 -3.36 24.73 21.62
CA LEU A 146 -4.62 24.02 21.88
C LEU A 146 -5.66 24.91 22.59
N GLN A 147 -5.25 25.76 23.53
CA GLN A 147 -6.15 26.71 24.19
C GLN A 147 -6.72 27.73 23.21
N VAL A 148 -5.89 28.27 22.31
CA VAL A 148 -6.32 29.21 21.27
C VAL A 148 -7.29 28.53 20.30
N MET A 149 -6.99 27.31 19.85
CA MET A 149 -7.90 26.54 19.00
C MET A 149 -9.26 26.31 19.67
N LEU A 150 -9.26 25.91 20.95
CA LEU A 150 -10.48 25.67 21.69
C LEU A 150 -11.31 26.96 21.81
N ALA A 151 -10.67 28.08 22.12
CA ALA A 151 -11.33 29.38 22.21
C ALA A 151 -11.88 29.88 20.86
N ALA A 152 -11.25 29.51 19.75
CA ALA A 152 -11.70 29.85 18.41
C ALA A 152 -12.77 28.88 17.86
N SER A 153 -12.87 27.68 18.43
CA SER A 153 -13.82 26.65 18.02
C SER A 153 -15.20 26.85 18.65
N ASP A 154 -16.25 26.46 17.93
CA ASP A 154 -17.63 26.43 18.43
C ASP A 154 -17.91 25.15 19.27
N LEU A 155 -16.85 24.52 19.80
CA LEU A 155 -16.96 23.28 20.55
C LEU A 155 -17.48 23.62 21.96
N GLU A 156 -18.71 23.23 22.27
CA GLU A 156 -19.24 23.33 23.63
C GLU A 156 -18.49 22.34 24.54
N VAL A 157 -17.79 22.87 25.55
CA VAL A 157 -17.08 22.13 26.61
C VAL A 157 -17.93 21.99 27.87
#